data_AF-A0A416ZD50-F1
#
_entry.id   AF-A0A416ZD50-F1
#
_cell.length_a   1.000
_cell.length_b   1.000
_cell.length_c   1.000
_cell.angle_alpha   90.00
_cell.angle_beta   90.00
_cell.angle_gamma   90.00
#
_symmetry.space_group_name_H-M   'P 1'
#
loop_
_entity.id
_entity.type
_entity.pdbx_description
1 polymer ?
#
loop_
_entity_poly.entity_id
_entity_poly.type
_entity_poly.pdbx_seq_one_letter_code
_entity_poly.pdbx_strand_id
1 'polypeptide(L)'
;MTVEQFVMAYGAEQDRLRALLPEGFASLRPVLRINAEVRDGKTGTLEFNTAAEKADNRGWVNIGRWDDVPFTQDGKKTTFTLPELTISFTGVGIEGGCPAEKDNVGCYYLKDGTFTLVPAEKITANKEFCDCEFAWRFAGGAHGVSLGKTLPAIPEEETTHYEKAAFTVENAAVIPCMQVLGAYQVTFER
;
A
#
# COMPACT_ATOMS: atom_id res chain seq x y z
N MET A 1 -6.45 -5.93 -20.80
CA MET A 1 -6.70 -4.59 -20.24
C MET A 1 -5.36 -4.09 -19.80
N THR A 2 -4.91 -2.96 -20.33
CA THR A 2 -3.60 -2.43 -19.98
C THR A 2 -3.68 -1.82 -18.59
N VAL A 3 -2.80 -2.26 -17.69
CA VAL A 3 -2.73 -1.78 -16.31
C VAL A 3 -1.38 -1.13 -16.07
N GLU A 4 -1.38 0.15 -15.68
CA GLU A 4 -0.23 0.82 -15.07
C GLU A 4 -0.43 0.82 -13.55
N GLN A 5 0.28 -0.06 -12.87
CA GLN A 5 0.21 -0.19 -11.42
C GLN A 5 1.34 0.62 -10.76
N PHE A 6 1.01 1.32 -9.70
CA PHE A 6 1.90 2.09 -8.84
C PHE A 6 1.80 1.55 -7.42
N VAL A 7 2.93 1.32 -6.77
CA VAL A 7 2.97 0.79 -5.40
C VAL A 7 3.90 1.66 -4.57
N MET A 8 3.45 2.09 -3.40
CA MET A 8 4.29 2.70 -2.38
C MET A 8 4.04 2.03 -1.03
N ALA A 9 5.12 1.80 -0.30
CA ALA A 9 5.08 1.33 1.07
C ALA A 9 5.77 2.35 1.99
N TYR A 10 5.18 2.61 3.16
CA TYR A 10 5.81 3.40 4.21
C TYR A 10 5.83 2.67 5.55
N GLY A 11 6.88 2.94 6.31
CA GLY A 11 7.10 2.41 7.64
C GLY A 11 6.10 3.03 8.62
N ALA A 12 5.44 2.17 9.37
CA ALA A 12 4.44 2.53 10.37
C ALA A 12 4.67 1.69 11.62
N GLU A 13 4.45 2.27 12.80
CA GLU A 13 4.70 1.59 14.07
C GLU A 13 3.91 0.27 14.16
N GLN A 14 4.60 -0.85 14.36
CA GLN A 14 3.96 -2.15 14.24
C GLN A 14 2.92 -2.41 15.34
N ASP A 15 3.14 -1.90 16.55
CA ASP A 15 2.22 -2.07 17.67
C ASP A 15 0.85 -1.40 17.41
N ARG A 16 0.83 -0.26 16.71
CA ARG A 16 -0.43 0.35 16.23
C ARG A 16 -1.10 -0.49 15.16
N LEU A 17 -0.33 -1.11 14.27
CA LEU A 17 -0.88 -2.03 13.27
C LEU A 17 -1.49 -3.28 13.93
N ARG A 18 -0.86 -3.83 14.98
CA ARG A 18 -1.43 -4.93 15.79
C ARG A 18 -2.76 -4.51 16.40
N ALA A 19 -2.84 -3.32 16.96
CA ALA A 19 -4.07 -2.78 17.54
C ALA A 19 -5.16 -2.46 16.50
N LEU A 20 -4.77 -2.14 15.27
CA LEU A 20 -5.69 -1.89 14.15
C LEU A 20 -6.25 -3.18 13.54
N LEU A 21 -5.44 -4.24 13.42
CA LEU A 21 -5.79 -5.44 12.64
C LEU A 21 -7.05 -6.16 13.14
N PRO A 22 -7.92 -6.69 12.27
CA PRO A 22 -9.07 -7.47 12.71
C PRO A 22 -8.66 -8.75 13.45
N GLU A 23 -9.59 -9.32 14.22
CA GLU A 23 -9.36 -10.60 14.89
C GLU A 23 -8.98 -11.71 13.90
N GLY A 24 -8.04 -12.57 14.31
CA GLY A 24 -7.52 -13.67 13.48
C GLY A 24 -6.45 -13.26 12.48
N PHE A 25 -6.05 -11.98 12.43
CA PHE A 25 -4.88 -11.52 11.67
C PHE A 25 -3.72 -11.18 12.62
N ALA A 26 -2.51 -11.58 12.24
CA ALA A 26 -1.27 -11.16 12.90
C ALA A 26 -0.53 -10.15 12.01
N SER A 27 0.03 -9.08 12.60
CA SER A 27 0.84 -8.11 11.86
C SER A 27 2.17 -8.74 11.43
N LEU A 28 2.45 -8.71 10.13
CA LEU A 28 3.66 -9.32 9.57
C LEU A 28 4.88 -8.39 9.61
N ARG A 29 4.67 -7.12 9.28
CA ARG A 29 5.74 -6.12 9.08
C ARG A 29 5.21 -4.73 9.48
N PRO A 30 6.08 -3.80 9.92
CA PRO A 30 5.74 -2.42 10.25
C PRO A 30 5.45 -1.58 8.98
N VAL A 31 4.43 -1.96 8.20
CA VAL A 31 4.21 -1.36 6.88
C VAL A 31 2.74 -1.12 6.55
N LEU A 32 2.49 0.04 5.97
CA LEU A 32 1.28 0.40 5.27
C LEU A 32 1.61 0.63 3.79
N ARG A 33 0.74 0.16 2.90
CA ARG A 33 0.96 0.15 1.45
C ARG A 33 -0.22 0.76 0.72
N ILE A 34 0.09 1.71 -0.16
CA ILE A 34 -0.85 2.25 -1.13
C ILE A 34 -0.52 1.64 -2.49
N ASN A 35 -1.50 0.94 -3.07
CA ASN A 35 -1.46 0.50 -4.45
C ASN A 35 -2.41 1.37 -5.26
N ALA A 36 -1.98 1.87 -6.40
CA ALA A 36 -2.84 2.56 -7.34
C ALA A 36 -2.71 1.92 -8.72
N GLU A 37 -3.76 2.00 -9.52
CA GLU A 37 -3.73 1.54 -10.91
C GLU A 37 -4.37 2.59 -11.79
N VAL A 38 -3.80 2.79 -12.98
CA VAL A 38 -4.50 3.37 -14.13
C VAL A 38 -4.82 2.22 -15.09
N ARG A 39 -6.10 2.09 -15.46
CA ARG A 39 -6.60 1.03 -16.35
C ARG A 39 -7.01 1.61 -17.69
N ASP A 40 -6.45 1.05 -18.76
CA ASP A 40 -6.61 1.51 -20.16
C ASP A 40 -6.39 3.03 -20.34
N GLY A 41 -5.57 3.66 -19.49
CA GLY A 41 -5.36 5.11 -19.48
C GLY A 41 -6.59 5.94 -19.09
N LYS A 42 -7.64 5.32 -18.52
CA LYS A 42 -8.96 5.95 -18.35
C LYS A 42 -9.45 5.96 -16.90
N THR A 43 -9.27 4.86 -16.18
CA THR A 43 -9.87 4.68 -14.85
C THR A 43 -8.78 4.50 -13.81
N GLY A 44 -8.78 5.36 -12.78
CA GLY A 44 -7.92 5.21 -11.62
C GLY A 44 -8.57 4.33 -10.55
N THR A 45 -7.79 3.46 -9.90
CA THR A 45 -8.20 2.77 -8.67
C THR A 45 -7.11 2.88 -7.62
N LEU A 46 -7.48 2.87 -6.34
CA LEU A 46 -6.52 2.93 -5.23
C LEU A 46 -6.92 1.96 -4.13
N GLU A 47 -5.93 1.35 -3.49
CA GLU A 47 -6.09 0.44 -2.35
C GLU A 47 -5.10 0.78 -1.26
N PHE A 48 -5.57 0.75 -0.03
CA PHE A 48 -4.76 0.93 1.18
C PHE A 48 -4.73 -0.36 1.98
N ASN A 49 -3.53 -0.84 2.31
CA ASN A 49 -3.32 -2.19 2.83
C ASN A 49 -2.27 -2.20 3.95
N THR A 50 -2.33 -3.20 4.82
CA THR A 50 -1.23 -3.54 5.75
C THR A 50 -0.83 -5.01 5.60
N ALA A 51 0.43 -5.33 5.91
CA ALA A 51 0.96 -6.68 5.79
C ALA A 51 0.49 -7.54 6.98
N ALA A 52 -0.15 -8.66 6.70
CA ALA A 52 -0.74 -9.52 7.73
C ALA A 52 -0.70 -11.01 7.35
N GLU A 53 -0.76 -11.85 8.39
CA GLU A 53 -0.84 -13.30 8.29
C GLU A 53 -2.16 -13.79 8.87
N LYS A 54 -2.79 -14.76 8.20
CA LYS A 54 -3.99 -15.45 8.66
C LYS A 54 -4.00 -16.90 8.19
N ALA A 55 -4.09 -17.84 9.14
CA ALA A 55 -4.09 -19.28 8.84
C ALA A 55 -2.95 -19.69 7.89
N ASP A 56 -1.71 -19.36 8.28
CA ASP A 56 -0.45 -19.59 7.53
C ASP A 56 -0.34 -18.88 6.17
N ASN A 57 -1.36 -18.12 5.76
CA ASN A 57 -1.32 -17.31 4.55
C ASN A 57 -0.73 -15.95 4.87
N ARG A 58 0.42 -15.66 4.25
CA ARG A 58 1.14 -14.39 4.39
C ARG A 58 0.82 -13.49 3.21
N GLY A 59 0.42 -12.26 3.47
CA GLY A 59 0.06 -11.34 2.41
C GLY A 59 -0.38 -9.99 2.95
N TRP A 60 -1.47 -9.48 2.40
CA TRP A 60 -2.02 -8.17 2.72
C TRP A 60 -3.45 -8.28 3.21
N VAL A 61 -3.89 -7.33 4.03
CA VAL A 61 -5.30 -7.10 4.30
C VAL A 61 -5.66 -5.70 3.81
N ASN A 62 -6.74 -5.62 3.03
CA ASN A 62 -7.26 -4.37 2.49
C ASN A 62 -8.01 -3.61 3.58
N ILE A 63 -7.57 -2.38 3.82
CA ILE A 63 -8.15 -1.42 4.78
C ILE A 63 -9.17 -0.53 4.06
N GLY A 64 -8.88 -0.17 2.82
CA GLY A 64 -9.75 0.67 2.01
C GLY A 64 -9.47 0.48 0.52
N ARG A 65 -10.51 0.73 -0.27
CA ARG A 65 -10.46 0.67 -1.73
C ARG A 65 -11.34 1.77 -2.32
N TRP A 66 -10.83 2.38 -3.37
CA TRP A 66 -11.49 3.40 -4.16
C TRP A 66 -11.43 3.02 -5.63
N ASP A 67 -12.57 3.08 -6.29
CA ASP A 67 -12.67 2.99 -7.74
C ASP A 67 -12.94 4.40 -8.29
N ASP A 68 -12.77 4.60 -9.60
CA ASP A 68 -12.97 5.87 -10.31
C ASP A 68 -12.19 7.06 -9.71
N VAL A 69 -10.96 6.78 -9.26
CA VAL A 69 -10.07 7.77 -8.65
C VAL A 69 -9.54 8.75 -9.70
N PRO A 70 -9.74 10.07 -9.54
CA PRO A 70 -9.14 11.07 -10.43
C PRO A 70 -7.62 11.00 -10.41
N PHE A 71 -7.01 11.07 -11.59
CA PHE A 71 -5.57 11.13 -11.75
C PHE A 71 -5.16 12.09 -12.86
N THR A 72 -3.92 12.56 -12.78
CA THR A 72 -3.26 13.36 -13.82
C THR A 72 -1.89 12.77 -14.12
N GLN A 73 -1.51 12.78 -15.40
CA GLN A 73 -0.18 12.40 -15.85
C GLN A 73 0.51 13.61 -16.47
N ASP A 74 1.68 13.96 -15.95
CA ASP A 74 2.56 15.01 -16.46
C ASP A 74 3.97 14.44 -16.64
N GLY A 75 4.31 14.10 -17.87
CA GLY A 75 5.54 13.40 -18.20
C GLY A 75 5.65 12.07 -17.44
N LYS A 76 6.64 11.96 -16.56
CA LYS A 76 6.87 10.76 -15.73
C LYS A 76 6.11 10.77 -14.41
N LYS A 77 5.39 11.85 -14.10
CA LYS A 77 4.68 12.01 -12.84
C LYS A 77 3.21 11.66 -12.99
N THR A 78 2.77 10.65 -12.25
CA THR A 78 1.35 10.30 -12.10
C THR A 78 0.88 10.72 -10.71
N THR A 79 -0.21 11.47 -10.62
CA THR A 79 -0.78 11.93 -9.35
C THR A 79 -2.23 11.49 -9.23
N PHE A 80 -2.56 10.84 -8.12
CA PHE A 80 -3.93 10.46 -7.75
C PHE A 80 -4.45 11.41 -6.67
N THR A 81 -5.69 11.86 -6.81
CA THR A 81 -6.31 12.81 -5.88
C THR A 81 -7.67 12.31 -5.42
N LEU A 82 -7.78 12.12 -4.11
CA LEU A 82 -9.01 11.89 -3.36
C LEU A 82 -9.24 13.06 -2.39
N PRO A 83 -10.46 13.25 -1.87
CA PRO A 83 -10.70 14.19 -0.77
C PRO A 83 -9.78 13.96 0.43
N GLU A 84 -9.51 12.69 0.75
CA GLU A 84 -8.74 12.23 1.90
C GLU A 84 -7.25 11.95 1.61
N LEU A 85 -6.82 11.88 0.35
CA LEU A 85 -5.44 11.50 0.00
C LEU A 85 -4.97 12.22 -1.26
N THR A 86 -3.74 12.70 -1.24
CA THR A 86 -2.98 12.99 -2.47
C THR A 86 -1.73 12.14 -2.46
N ILE A 87 -1.46 11.46 -3.58
CA ILE A 87 -0.24 10.68 -3.76
C ILE A 87 0.26 10.85 -5.19
N SER A 88 1.57 11.02 -5.33
CA SER A 88 2.21 11.10 -6.63
C SER A 88 3.41 10.17 -6.74
N PHE A 89 3.62 9.65 -7.94
CA PHE A 89 4.70 8.76 -8.31
C PHE A 89 5.44 9.37 -9.49
N THR A 90 6.76 9.49 -9.40
CA THR A 90 7.60 9.98 -10.49
C THR A 90 8.61 8.92 -10.88
N GLY A 91 8.48 8.36 -12.09
CA GLY A 91 9.42 7.34 -12.59
C GLY A 91 10.84 7.89 -12.71
N VAL A 92 11.83 7.14 -12.19
CA VAL A 92 13.24 7.57 -12.17
C VAL A 92 14.07 6.99 -13.32
N GLY A 93 13.49 6.16 -14.19
CA GLY A 93 14.14 5.51 -15.32
C GLY A 93 15.03 4.33 -14.97
N ILE A 94 14.92 3.79 -13.75
CA ILE A 94 15.69 2.64 -13.29
C ILE A 94 14.74 1.47 -13.09
N GLU A 95 14.97 0.39 -13.84
CA GLU A 95 14.22 -0.85 -13.73
C GLU A 95 14.96 -1.91 -12.91
N GLY A 96 14.22 -2.73 -12.19
CA GLY A 96 14.77 -3.87 -11.47
C GLY A 96 13.70 -4.87 -11.03
N GLY A 97 14.16 -6.02 -10.54
CA GLY A 97 13.28 -6.96 -9.85
C GLY A 97 12.99 -6.47 -8.43
N CYS A 98 11.72 -6.26 -8.08
CA CYS A 98 11.35 -6.00 -6.69
C CYS A 98 11.48 -7.29 -5.86
N PRO A 99 12.29 -7.32 -4.78
CA PRO A 99 12.43 -8.52 -3.95
C PRO A 99 11.15 -8.91 -3.17
N ALA A 100 10.17 -8.01 -3.07
CA ALA A 100 9.15 -7.99 -2.02
C ALA A 100 7.93 -8.93 -2.23
N GLU A 101 8.00 -9.91 -3.12
CA GLU A 101 6.83 -10.73 -3.51
C GLU A 101 6.97 -12.24 -3.27
N LYS A 102 8.09 -12.71 -2.68
CA LYS A 102 8.34 -14.17 -2.57
C LYS A 102 7.39 -14.91 -1.63
N ASP A 103 6.87 -14.26 -0.59
CA ASP A 103 5.96 -14.86 0.40
C ASP A 103 4.53 -14.27 0.35
N ASN A 104 4.19 -13.51 -0.69
CA ASN A 104 2.88 -12.87 -0.82
C ASN A 104 1.87 -13.79 -1.54
N VAL A 105 0.94 -14.36 -0.79
CA VAL A 105 -0.14 -15.20 -1.36
C VAL A 105 -1.30 -14.39 -1.96
N GLY A 106 -1.44 -13.12 -1.59
CA GLY A 106 -2.57 -12.29 -2.03
C GLY A 106 -3.01 -11.22 -1.03
N CYS A 107 -4.24 -10.76 -1.21
CA CYS A 107 -4.86 -9.73 -0.36
C CYS A 107 -6.22 -10.20 0.16
N TYR A 108 -6.46 -10.04 1.45
CA TYR A 108 -7.75 -10.26 2.08
C TYR A 108 -8.63 -9.02 1.96
N TYR A 109 -9.83 -9.18 1.44
CA TYR A 109 -10.85 -8.12 1.35
C TYR A 109 -12.00 -8.42 2.29
N LEU A 110 -12.45 -7.42 3.04
CA LEU A 110 -13.67 -7.51 3.83
C LEU A 110 -14.88 -7.33 2.91
N LYS A 111 -15.69 -8.38 2.79
CA LYS A 111 -16.96 -8.35 2.04
C LYS A 111 -18.04 -9.02 2.87
N ASP A 112 -19.16 -8.32 3.07
CA ASP A 112 -20.32 -8.83 3.81
C ASP A 112 -19.95 -9.39 5.20
N GLY A 113 -19.04 -8.71 5.91
CA GLY A 113 -18.55 -9.10 7.23
C GLY A 113 -17.52 -10.24 7.25
N THR A 114 -17.14 -10.78 6.08
CA THR A 114 -16.18 -11.89 5.97
C THR A 114 -14.95 -11.49 5.15
N PHE A 115 -13.76 -11.86 5.63
CA PHE A 115 -12.52 -11.68 4.87
C PHE A 115 -12.32 -12.79 3.85
N THR A 116 -12.24 -12.43 2.58
CA THR A 116 -11.94 -13.36 1.47
C THR A 116 -10.56 -13.07 0.89
N LEU A 117 -9.74 -14.12 0.74
CA LEU A 117 -8.45 -14.03 0.09
C LEU A 117 -8.60 -13.96 -1.43
N VAL A 118 -8.07 -12.92 -2.04
CA VAL A 118 -7.87 -12.81 -3.49
C VAL A 118 -6.39 -13.08 -3.77
N PRO A 119 -6.05 -14.10 -4.58
CA PRO A 119 -4.67 -14.45 -4.89
C PRO A 119 -3.88 -13.30 -5.52
N ALA A 120 -2.58 -13.25 -5.25
CA ALA A 120 -1.67 -12.30 -5.89
C ALA A 120 -1.62 -12.52 -7.41
N GLU A 121 -1.66 -11.43 -8.17
CA GLU A 121 -1.48 -11.46 -9.60
C GLU A 121 -0.01 -11.73 -9.96
N LYS A 122 0.21 -12.59 -10.96
CA LYS A 122 1.55 -12.91 -11.43
C LYS A 122 1.99 -11.88 -12.47
N ILE A 123 2.81 -10.92 -12.04
CA ILE A 123 3.37 -9.88 -12.90
C ILE A 123 4.81 -10.24 -13.25
N THR A 124 5.09 -10.49 -14.53
CA THR A 124 6.44 -10.79 -15.04
C THR A 124 7.14 -9.59 -15.66
N ALA A 125 6.44 -8.46 -15.81
CA ALA A 125 7.01 -7.22 -16.32
C ALA A 125 8.00 -6.61 -15.32
N ASN A 126 8.98 -5.87 -15.85
CA ASN A 126 9.94 -5.14 -15.03
C ASN A 126 9.25 -4.01 -14.27
N LYS A 127 9.73 -3.75 -13.05
CA LYS A 127 9.25 -2.67 -12.21
C LYS A 127 10.24 -1.50 -12.32
N GLU A 128 9.74 -0.32 -12.64
CA GLU A 128 10.50 0.93 -12.62
C GLU A 128 10.38 1.57 -11.24
N PHE A 129 11.50 1.92 -10.61
CA PHE A 129 11.48 2.63 -9.33
C PHE A 129 10.86 4.03 -9.48
N CYS A 130 10.21 4.49 -8.42
CA CYS A 130 9.58 5.81 -8.37
C CYS A 130 10.07 6.61 -7.17
N ASP A 131 10.19 7.92 -7.36
CA ASP A 131 10.03 8.85 -6.24
C ASP A 131 8.55 9.03 -5.91
N CYS A 132 8.24 9.20 -4.63
CA CYS A 132 6.87 9.30 -4.15
C CYS A 132 6.72 10.41 -3.13
N GLU A 133 5.62 11.14 -3.21
CA GLU A 133 5.15 12.08 -2.20
C GLU A 133 3.67 11.80 -1.94
N PHE A 134 3.27 11.72 -0.67
CA PHE A 134 1.88 11.52 -0.29
C PHE A 134 1.51 12.31 0.96
N ALA A 135 0.22 12.61 1.09
CA ALA A 135 -0.37 13.18 2.29
C ALA A 135 -1.82 12.73 2.44
N TRP A 136 -2.12 12.08 3.56
CA TRP A 136 -3.48 11.88 4.05
C TRP A 136 -4.02 13.19 4.63
N ARG A 137 -5.27 13.53 4.33
CA ARG A 137 -5.93 14.79 4.68
C ARG A 137 -6.87 14.67 5.87
N PHE A 138 -6.85 13.54 6.56
CA PHE A 138 -7.46 13.40 7.89
C PHE A 138 -6.75 14.30 8.91
N ALA A 139 -7.41 14.63 10.01
CA ALA A 139 -6.77 15.34 11.11
C ALA A 139 -5.64 14.48 11.70
N GLY A 140 -4.39 14.96 11.61
CA GLY A 140 -3.21 14.16 12.00
C GLY A 140 -2.82 13.09 10.98
N GLY A 141 -3.32 13.16 9.74
CA GLY A 141 -3.01 12.23 8.68
C GLY A 141 -1.51 12.19 8.35
N ALA A 142 -1.00 10.99 8.10
CA ALA A 142 0.38 10.77 7.73
C ALA A 142 0.71 11.37 6.36
N HIS A 143 1.93 11.88 6.24
CA HIS A 143 2.50 12.36 5.00
C HIS A 143 3.96 11.94 4.91
N GLY A 144 4.51 11.86 3.71
CA GLY A 144 5.88 11.41 3.52
C GLY A 144 6.40 11.62 2.10
N VAL A 145 7.73 11.67 1.99
CA VAL A 145 8.47 11.79 0.73
C VAL A 145 9.53 10.69 0.67
N SER A 146 9.73 10.11 -0.52
CA SER A 146 10.78 9.11 -0.77
C SER A 146 12.18 9.70 -0.60
N LEU A 147 13.12 8.85 -0.16
CA LEU A 147 14.55 9.18 -0.12
C LEU A 147 15.33 8.68 -1.36
N GLY A 148 14.63 8.21 -2.39
CA GLY A 148 15.23 7.55 -3.55
C GLY A 148 15.92 6.21 -3.22
N LYS A 149 15.55 5.57 -2.10
CA LYS A 149 16.10 4.28 -1.65
C LYS A 149 15.00 3.29 -1.31
N THR A 150 15.28 2.01 -1.50
CA THR A 150 14.43 0.92 -1.00
C THR A 150 14.97 0.44 0.36
N LEU A 151 14.11 0.42 1.38
CA LEU A 151 14.41 0.02 2.74
C LEU A 151 13.56 -1.20 3.13
N PRO A 152 14.11 -2.16 3.91
CA PRO A 152 13.34 -3.30 4.37
C PRO A 152 12.36 -2.89 5.49
N ALA A 153 11.17 -3.51 5.50
CA ALA A 153 10.28 -3.50 6.67
C ALA A 153 10.58 -4.74 7.53
N ILE A 154 11.43 -4.58 8.54
CA ILE A 154 11.85 -5.66 9.43
C ILE A 154 10.77 -5.84 10.52
N PRO A 155 10.26 -7.06 10.77
CA PRO A 155 9.33 -7.29 11.88
C PRO A 155 9.96 -6.91 13.22
N GLU A 156 9.17 -6.26 14.06
CA GLU A 156 9.51 -5.76 15.39
C GLU A 156 8.84 -6.64 16.46
N GLU A 157 9.47 -6.80 17.62
CA GLU A 157 8.79 -7.38 18.79
C GLU A 157 7.75 -6.39 19.34
N GLU A 158 6.70 -6.90 19.99
CA GLU A 158 5.71 -6.03 20.63
C GLU A 158 6.32 -5.37 21.87
N THR A 159 6.23 -4.04 21.96
CA THR A 159 6.80 -3.26 23.07
C THR A 159 5.75 -2.44 23.80
N THR A 160 4.68 -2.05 23.11
CA THR A 160 3.60 -1.21 23.60
C THR A 160 2.26 -1.83 23.24
N HIS A 161 1.42 -2.10 24.24
CA HIS A 161 0.07 -2.59 24.01
C HIS A 161 -0.92 -1.42 23.90
N TYR A 162 -1.45 -1.19 22.69
CA TYR A 162 -2.47 -0.18 22.43
C TYR A 162 -3.88 -0.75 22.57
N GLU A 163 -4.84 0.11 22.90
CA GLU A 163 -6.26 -0.23 22.81
C GLU A 163 -6.67 -0.54 21.37
N LYS A 164 -7.64 -1.44 21.20
CA LYS A 164 -8.12 -1.85 19.89
C LYS A 164 -8.73 -0.68 19.14
N ALA A 165 -8.21 -0.39 17.96
CA ALA A 165 -8.77 0.61 17.05
C ALA A 165 -9.71 -0.07 16.04
N ALA A 166 -10.74 0.67 15.59
CA ALA A 166 -11.60 0.19 14.51
C ALA A 166 -10.80 0.08 13.21
N PHE A 167 -10.96 -1.04 12.50
CA PHE A 167 -10.28 -1.30 11.23
C PHE A 167 -10.86 -0.43 10.11
N THR A 168 -10.36 0.80 10.00
CA THR A 168 -10.86 1.84 9.08
C THR A 168 -9.71 2.57 8.42
N VAL A 169 -9.98 3.20 7.28
CA VAL A 169 -8.99 4.02 6.56
C VAL A 169 -8.46 5.15 7.45
N GLU A 170 -9.35 5.88 8.14
CA GLU A 170 -8.96 7.02 8.98
C GLU A 170 -7.98 6.59 10.08
N ASN A 171 -8.31 5.56 10.86
CA ASN A 171 -7.43 5.08 11.93
C ASN A 171 -6.07 4.57 11.43
N ALA A 172 -6.03 4.00 10.23
CA ALA A 172 -4.79 3.57 9.60
C ALA A 172 -3.98 4.76 9.05
N ALA A 173 -4.65 5.74 8.44
CA ALA A 173 -4.06 6.90 7.80
C ALA A 173 -3.43 7.88 8.79
N VAL A 174 -3.88 7.91 10.04
CA VAL A 174 -3.28 8.73 11.11
C VAL A 174 -2.07 8.07 11.79
N ILE A 175 -1.73 6.83 11.45
CA ILE A 175 -0.50 6.19 11.95
C ILE A 175 0.69 6.88 11.24
N PRO A 176 1.60 7.55 11.98
CA PRO A 176 2.64 8.36 11.36
C PRO A 176 3.50 7.56 10.39
N CYS A 177 3.83 8.21 9.26
CA CYS A 177 4.84 7.70 8.35
C CYS A 177 6.22 7.96 8.95
N MET A 178 6.91 6.90 9.36
CA MET A 178 8.30 7.00 9.80
C MET A 178 9.23 7.30 8.63
N GLN A 179 9.02 6.60 7.50
CA GLN A 179 9.79 6.73 6.28
C GLN A 179 9.08 6.01 5.12
N VAL A 180 9.04 6.61 3.93
CA VAL A 180 8.71 5.88 2.70
C VAL A 180 9.81 4.84 2.46
N LEU A 181 9.43 3.57 2.44
CA LEU A 181 10.33 2.42 2.33
C LEU A 181 10.63 2.05 0.88
N GLY A 182 9.77 2.42 -0.06
CA GLY A 182 9.99 2.21 -1.48
C GLY A 182 8.74 2.49 -2.29
N ALA A 183 8.95 2.85 -3.55
CA ALA A 183 7.88 2.98 -4.52
C ALA A 183 8.34 2.50 -5.90
N TYR A 184 7.40 1.95 -6.67
CA TYR A 184 7.64 1.53 -8.05
C TYR A 184 6.38 1.64 -8.88
N GLN A 185 6.55 1.60 -10.21
CA GLN A 185 5.50 1.40 -11.17
C GLN A 185 5.78 0.18 -12.06
N VAL A 186 4.74 -0.41 -12.63
CA VAL A 186 4.83 -1.50 -13.59
C VAL A 186 3.64 -1.49 -14.53
N THR A 187 3.88 -1.77 -15.81
CA THR A 187 2.84 -1.87 -16.83
C THR A 187 2.71 -3.31 -17.31
N PHE A 188 1.48 -3.84 -17.39
CA PHE A 188 1.20 -5.20 -17.85
C PHE A 188 -0.23 -5.34 -18.39
N GLU A 189 -0.53 -6.49 -19.00
CA GLU A 189 -1.87 -6.84 -19.47
C GLU A 189 -2.60 -7.76 -18.48
N ARG A 190 -3.83 -7.39 -18.13
CA ARG A 190 -4.77 -8.15 -17.31
C ARG A 190 -5.96 -8.67 -18.12
#